data_AF-A0A420XUE5-F1
#
_entry.id   AF-A0A420XUE5-F1
#
_cell.length_a   1.000
_cell.length_b   1.000
_cell.length_c   1.000
_cell.angle_alpha   90.00
_cell.angle_beta   90.00
_cell.angle_gamma   90.00
#
_symmetry.space_group_name_H-M   'P 1'
#
loop_
_entity.id
_entity.type
_entity.pdbx_description
1 polymer ?
#
loop_
_entity_poly.entity_id
_entity_poly.type
_entity_poly.pdbx_seq_one_letter_code
_entity_poly.pdbx_strand_id
1 'polypeptide(L)'
;MRAGRGPGGTRLVAAAVAVAVGVLLPAGPARAQDAVIDTVAAPALVHRGVPTVVTAVLHADAPAGVVVVLERRPGDAETWTAVAEGTTDAGGAVSIRFVPAGSNLYRLRSASPSATSATFPVLTEPAPSTLALSARRSVRSDTTWRPVATWTTSDGLPVPGTLLLQQRAGQSWRTVQRRRTDARGAAAFAVPAVQTGAWRVAAAPVPEALGTVSATRALTVTPAYAVVPEPPVPYRAVAAVVQPRATTRGLDLRVSAVPDAVWGEMVGATWHQGCPVGRSGLRYLTLNYYGFDGFRHRGELVVATRVVGQVRRIFTALYAAGYPIRSLAREDRFGWNRSLRGADDYASMAADNSSGFNCRQVVGQESRRSPHSYGIAIDLNTLENPDVARNGTWPHAWFADRTRRSPASIVPGGAVVRAFAGQGWHWGASFRDYQHFDITRGHD
;
A
#
# COMPACT_ATOMS: atom_id res chain seq x y z
N MET A 1 -1.71 -1.74 -120.51
CA MET A 1 -2.74 -1.32 -119.52
C MET A 1 -2.02 -0.88 -118.25
N ARG A 2 -2.28 0.37 -117.82
CA ARG A 2 -1.85 1.08 -116.59
C ARG A 2 -0.33 1.07 -116.28
N ALA A 3 0.46 2.06 -116.74
CA ALA A 3 0.61 3.45 -116.25
C ALA A 3 1.19 3.51 -114.81
N GLY A 4 2.28 4.20 -114.49
CA GLY A 4 3.22 5.04 -115.25
C GLY A 4 4.08 5.90 -114.28
N ARG A 5 5.23 6.38 -114.79
CA ARG A 5 6.14 7.45 -114.26
C ARG A 5 6.82 7.18 -112.90
N GLY A 6 8.11 7.43 -112.67
CA GLY A 6 9.17 8.16 -113.35
C GLY A 6 10.25 8.51 -112.27
N PRO A 7 11.53 8.74 -112.63
CA PRO A 7 12.69 8.43 -111.79
C PRO A 7 13.34 9.64 -111.06
N GLY A 8 14.22 9.37 -110.09
CA GLY A 8 15.11 10.38 -109.49
C GLY A 8 16.25 9.73 -108.69
N GLY A 9 17.49 10.18 -108.92
CA GLY A 9 18.77 9.61 -108.46
C GLY A 9 18.95 9.50 -106.93
N THR A 10 20.06 9.00 -106.39
CA THR A 10 21.42 9.53 -106.56
C THR A 10 22.43 8.54 -105.95
N ARG A 11 23.65 8.48 -106.50
CA ARG A 11 24.78 7.64 -106.04
C ARG A 11 25.27 8.02 -104.65
N LEU A 12 25.73 7.04 -103.87
CA LEU A 12 26.60 7.24 -102.71
C LEU A 12 27.81 6.30 -102.78
N VAL A 13 28.98 6.91 -102.65
CA VAL A 13 30.34 6.34 -102.71
C VAL A 13 30.66 5.70 -101.35
N ALA A 14 31.18 4.47 -101.36
CA ALA A 14 31.73 3.80 -100.19
C ALA A 14 33.24 4.08 -100.11
N ALA A 15 33.72 4.57 -98.97
CA ALA A 15 35.14 4.70 -98.63
C ALA A 15 35.41 4.08 -97.27
N ALA A 16 36.40 3.19 -97.23
CA ALA A 16 36.86 2.43 -96.07
C ALA A 16 37.67 3.29 -95.09
N VAL A 17 37.63 2.96 -93.79
CA VAL A 17 38.67 3.36 -92.82
C VAL A 17 38.94 2.22 -91.83
N ALA A 18 40.24 2.09 -91.53
CA ALA A 18 40.93 1.01 -90.87
C ALA A 18 40.63 0.81 -89.37
N VAL A 19 40.85 -0.43 -88.93
CA VAL A 19 40.80 -0.91 -87.55
C VAL A 19 42.00 -0.38 -86.76
N ALA A 20 41.73 0.32 -85.65
CA ALA A 20 42.71 0.59 -84.60
C ALA A 20 42.34 -0.24 -83.36
N VAL A 21 43.20 -1.19 -83.01
CA VAL A 21 43.12 -1.95 -81.75
C VAL A 21 43.60 -1.02 -80.63
N GLY A 22 42.66 -0.44 -79.89
CA GLY A 22 42.93 0.28 -78.65
C GLY A 22 43.16 -0.70 -77.51
N VAL A 23 44.36 -0.69 -76.94
CA VAL A 23 44.66 -1.34 -75.67
C VAL A 23 43.76 -0.71 -74.60
N LEU A 24 42.81 -1.49 -74.07
CA LEU A 24 42.11 -1.19 -72.83
C LEU A 24 43.13 -1.22 -71.69
N LEU A 25 43.68 -0.05 -71.36
CA LEU A 25 44.23 0.17 -70.03
C LEU A 25 43.08 -0.07 -69.04
N PRO A 26 43.26 -0.87 -67.96
CA PRO A 26 42.28 -0.90 -66.90
C PRO A 26 42.12 0.54 -66.41
N ALA A 27 40.88 1.03 -66.39
CA ALA A 27 40.57 2.24 -65.64
C ALA A 27 41.16 2.03 -64.24
N GLY A 28 42.12 2.87 -63.86
CA GLY A 28 42.65 2.85 -62.50
C GLY A 28 41.48 2.92 -61.53
N PRO A 29 41.59 2.31 -60.33
CA PRO A 29 40.51 2.40 -59.35
C PRO A 29 40.16 3.87 -59.19
N ALA A 30 38.88 4.20 -59.41
CA ALA A 30 38.35 5.51 -59.05
C ALA A 30 38.84 5.78 -57.63
N ARG A 31 39.67 6.81 -57.47
CA ARG A 31 40.17 7.18 -56.16
C ARG A 31 38.95 7.34 -55.26
N ALA A 32 39.04 6.77 -54.06
CA ALA A 32 38.06 6.95 -53.00
C ALA A 32 38.11 8.40 -52.45
N GLN A 33 37.94 9.37 -53.35
CA GLN A 33 37.73 10.79 -53.13
C GLN A 33 36.23 10.99 -53.36
N ASP A 34 35.31 10.77 -52.44
CA ASP A 34 35.21 11.55 -51.21
C ASP A 34 34.13 10.94 -50.29
N ALA A 35 34.48 9.96 -49.44
CA ALA A 35 33.61 9.56 -48.31
C ALA A 35 33.72 10.57 -47.14
N VAL A 36 33.78 11.85 -47.48
CA VAL A 36 33.83 12.99 -46.56
C VAL A 36 32.42 13.24 -46.05
N ILE A 37 32.30 13.48 -44.74
CA ILE A 37 31.02 13.75 -44.09
C ILE A 37 30.75 15.25 -44.18
N ASP A 38 29.85 15.65 -45.07
CA ASP A 38 29.55 17.06 -45.36
C ASP A 38 28.66 17.69 -44.31
N THR A 39 27.61 16.95 -43.91
CA THR A 39 26.65 17.44 -42.93
C THR A 39 26.38 16.39 -41.87
N VAL A 40 26.26 16.86 -40.63
CA VAL A 40 25.82 16.06 -39.49
C VAL A 40 24.69 16.80 -38.81
N ALA A 41 23.58 16.11 -38.60
CA ALA A 41 22.48 16.60 -37.79
C ALA A 41 22.28 15.66 -36.60
N ALA A 42 22.35 16.24 -35.41
CA ALA A 42 22.18 15.56 -34.14
C ALA A 42 21.43 16.49 -33.18
N PRO A 43 20.54 15.95 -32.32
CA PRO A 43 19.92 16.76 -31.30
C PRO A 43 20.95 17.17 -30.24
N ALA A 44 20.93 18.44 -29.85
CA ALA A 44 21.87 18.97 -28.85
C ALA A 44 21.54 18.51 -27.41
N LEU A 45 20.26 18.29 -27.13
CA LEU A 45 19.73 17.88 -25.82
C LEU A 45 18.65 16.81 -26.03
N VAL A 46 18.74 15.72 -25.27
CA VAL A 46 17.75 14.65 -25.27
C VAL A 46 17.47 14.16 -23.86
N HIS A 47 16.32 13.53 -23.65
CA HIS A 47 16.06 12.87 -22.38
C HIS A 47 16.88 11.59 -22.24
N ARG A 48 17.37 11.33 -21.03
CA ARG A 48 18.19 10.15 -20.73
C ARG A 48 17.42 8.86 -21.00
N GLY A 49 18.08 7.90 -21.65
CA GLY A 49 17.51 6.59 -21.98
C GLY A 49 16.64 6.57 -23.24
N VAL A 50 16.35 7.72 -23.85
CA VAL A 50 15.59 7.79 -25.10
C VAL A 50 16.48 7.44 -26.30
N PRO A 51 16.06 6.47 -27.13
CA PRO A 51 16.74 6.20 -28.40
C PRO A 51 16.74 7.44 -29.28
N THR A 52 17.93 7.86 -29.66
CA THR A 52 18.22 9.06 -30.45
C THR A 52 18.73 8.65 -31.83
N VAL A 53 18.52 9.51 -32.82
CA VAL A 53 19.04 9.31 -34.18
C VAL A 53 20.00 10.44 -34.51
N VAL A 54 21.16 10.08 -35.05
CA VAL A 54 22.08 11.00 -35.72
C VAL A 54 22.00 10.71 -37.22
N THR A 55 21.87 11.75 -38.02
CA THR A 55 21.87 11.64 -39.48
C THR A 55 23.08 12.36 -40.06
N ALA A 56 23.64 11.79 -41.11
CA ALA A 56 24.71 12.43 -41.87
C ALA A 56 24.56 12.18 -43.35
N VAL A 57 25.08 13.10 -44.15
CA VAL A 57 25.17 12.98 -45.61
C VAL A 57 26.63 13.08 -46.00
N LEU A 58 27.10 12.09 -46.74
CA LEU A 58 28.44 12.10 -47.33
C LEU A 58 28.42 12.89 -48.64
N HIS A 59 29.59 13.31 -49.12
CA HIS A 59 29.72 14.07 -50.36
C HIS A 59 28.97 13.43 -51.55
N ALA A 60 28.56 14.24 -52.53
CA ALA A 60 27.61 13.87 -53.58
C ALA A 60 27.98 12.63 -54.41
N ASP A 61 29.27 12.26 -54.43
CA ASP A 61 29.81 11.11 -55.16
C ASP A 61 30.11 9.90 -54.25
N ALA A 62 29.68 9.92 -52.99
CA ALA A 62 29.90 8.82 -52.05
C ALA A 62 29.05 7.58 -52.42
N PRO A 63 29.67 6.39 -52.52
CA PRO A 63 28.94 5.17 -52.87
C PRO A 63 27.98 4.73 -51.75
N ALA A 64 26.94 4.00 -52.14
CA ALA A 64 26.08 3.30 -51.19
C ALA A 64 26.86 2.22 -50.42
N GLY A 65 26.45 1.95 -49.18
CA GLY A 65 27.04 0.89 -48.36
C GLY A 65 28.33 1.28 -47.63
N VAL A 66 28.69 2.57 -47.59
CA VAL A 66 29.79 3.06 -46.76
C VAL A 66 29.40 2.95 -45.29
N VAL A 67 30.21 2.24 -44.50
CA VAL A 67 30.01 2.12 -43.05
C VAL A 67 30.47 3.40 -42.36
N VAL A 68 29.56 3.99 -41.59
CA VAL A 68 29.79 5.15 -40.74
C VAL A 68 29.62 4.74 -39.29
N VAL A 69 30.68 4.93 -38.50
CA VAL A 69 30.71 4.59 -37.08
C VAL A 69 30.48 5.86 -36.26
N LEU A 70 29.53 5.80 -35.33
CA LEU A 70 29.34 6.80 -34.29
C LEU A 70 30.27 6.49 -33.13
N GLU A 71 31.15 7.45 -32.81
CA GLU A 71 32.08 7.35 -31.69
C GLU A 71 31.68 8.33 -30.58
N ARG A 72 31.83 7.90 -29.32
CA ARG A 72 31.56 8.66 -28.11
C ARG A 72 32.86 8.96 -27.38
N ARG A 73 32.96 10.17 -26.82
CA ARG A 73 33.99 10.55 -25.85
C ARG A 73 33.33 11.25 -24.64
N PRO A 74 33.43 10.68 -23.43
CA PRO A 74 33.13 11.40 -22.19
C PRO A 74 33.99 12.66 -22.10
N GLY A 75 33.46 13.73 -21.50
CA GLY A 75 34.01 15.09 -21.65
C GLY A 75 35.54 15.22 -21.53
N ASP A 76 36.12 14.66 -20.46
CA ASP A 76 37.55 14.70 -20.12
C ASP A 76 38.36 13.48 -20.60
N ALA A 77 37.71 12.51 -21.26
CA ALA A 77 38.39 11.33 -21.74
C ALA A 77 39.25 11.65 -22.97
N GLU A 78 40.42 11.01 -23.07
CA GLU A 78 41.31 11.15 -24.22
C GLU A 78 40.91 10.25 -25.39
N THR A 79 40.21 9.15 -25.11
CA THR A 79 39.90 8.09 -26.08
C THR A 79 38.46 8.14 -26.57
N TRP A 80 38.29 7.94 -27.88
CA TRP A 80 36.99 7.72 -28.52
C TRP A 80 36.61 6.24 -28.51
N THR A 81 35.33 5.92 -28.28
CA THR A 81 34.81 4.55 -28.30
C THR A 81 33.66 4.44 -29.30
N ALA A 82 33.68 3.44 -30.17
CA ALA A 82 32.55 3.15 -31.06
C ALA A 82 31.31 2.74 -30.24
N VAL A 83 30.16 3.35 -30.54
CA VAL A 83 28.90 3.11 -29.81
C VAL A 83 27.75 2.63 -30.70
N ALA A 84 27.80 2.93 -31.99
CA ALA A 84 26.85 2.46 -32.99
C ALA A 84 27.45 2.63 -34.39
N GLU A 85 26.86 1.99 -35.39
CA GLU A 85 27.22 2.15 -36.79
C GLU A 85 25.98 2.14 -37.68
N GLY A 86 26.13 2.67 -38.89
CA GLY A 86 25.13 2.59 -39.94
C GLY A 86 25.80 2.60 -41.30
N THR A 87 25.03 2.25 -42.33
CA THR A 87 25.50 2.22 -43.71
C THR A 87 24.78 3.27 -44.55
N THR A 88 25.50 3.91 -45.47
CA THR A 88 24.89 4.87 -46.39
C THR A 88 23.91 4.22 -47.35
N ASP A 89 22.83 4.95 -47.66
CA ASP A 89 21.90 4.61 -48.73
C ASP A 89 22.43 5.03 -50.11
N ALA A 90 21.60 4.87 -51.15
CA ALA A 90 21.95 5.22 -52.53
C ALA A 90 22.20 6.72 -52.76
N GLY A 91 21.76 7.59 -51.84
CA GLY A 91 22.00 9.02 -51.85
C GLY A 91 23.14 9.47 -50.93
N GLY A 92 23.92 8.54 -50.38
CA GLY A 92 25.02 8.85 -49.46
C GLY A 92 24.57 9.26 -48.06
N ALA A 93 23.28 9.11 -47.72
CA ALA A 93 22.75 9.46 -46.40
C ALA A 93 22.78 8.27 -45.46
N VAL A 94 23.05 8.51 -44.17
CA VAL A 94 23.05 7.49 -43.11
C VAL A 94 22.25 7.96 -41.90
N SER A 95 21.51 7.05 -41.28
CA SER A 95 20.80 7.26 -40.02
C SER A 95 21.26 6.25 -38.98
N ILE A 96 21.88 6.72 -37.90
CA ILE A 96 22.41 5.86 -36.83
C ILE A 96 21.56 6.05 -35.58
N ARG A 97 20.91 4.98 -35.13
CA ARG A 97 20.12 4.97 -33.89
C ARG A 97 20.97 4.48 -32.72
N PHE A 98 20.97 5.22 -31.61
CA PHE A 98 21.72 4.87 -30.40
C PHE A 98 21.04 5.44 -29.15
N VAL A 99 21.44 5.01 -27.95
CA VAL A 99 20.97 5.58 -26.68
C VAL A 99 22.14 6.28 -25.99
N PRO A 100 22.10 7.61 -25.78
CA PRO A 100 23.19 8.33 -25.14
C PRO A 100 23.43 7.85 -23.69
N ALA A 101 24.66 7.44 -23.41
CA ALA A 101 25.11 7.03 -22.07
C ALA A 101 25.50 8.26 -21.22
N GLY A 102 24.56 9.21 -21.07
CA GLY A 102 24.80 10.50 -20.44
C GLY A 102 25.25 11.59 -21.42
N SER A 103 25.54 12.78 -20.88
CA SER A 103 26.06 13.92 -21.66
C SER A 103 27.49 13.64 -22.12
N ASN A 104 27.69 13.57 -23.44
CA ASN A 104 28.99 13.24 -24.03
C ASN A 104 29.23 14.03 -25.32
N LEU A 105 30.48 14.00 -25.79
CA LEU A 105 30.85 14.43 -27.13
C LEU A 105 30.78 13.24 -28.09
N TYR A 106 30.36 13.51 -29.32
CA TYR A 106 30.22 12.52 -30.39
C TYR A 106 30.90 13.00 -31.66
N ARG A 107 31.35 12.05 -32.47
CA ARG A 107 31.79 12.28 -33.85
C ARG A 107 31.44 11.07 -34.70
N LEU A 108 31.34 11.29 -35.99
CA LEU A 108 31.18 10.21 -36.98
C LEU A 108 32.53 9.93 -37.65
N ARG A 109 32.79 8.67 -37.97
CA ARG A 109 33.96 8.23 -38.72
C ARG A 109 33.54 7.26 -39.84
N SER A 110 33.87 7.58 -41.09
CA SER A 110 33.76 6.62 -42.20
C SER A 110 34.88 5.58 -42.11
N ALA A 111 34.58 4.32 -42.44
CA ALA A 111 35.53 3.22 -42.25
C ALA A 111 36.67 3.20 -43.28
N SER A 112 36.41 3.56 -44.55
CA SER A 112 37.43 3.66 -45.61
C SER A 112 36.89 4.43 -46.83
N PRO A 113 37.53 5.55 -47.26
CA PRO A 113 38.64 6.23 -46.59
C PRO A 113 38.22 6.73 -45.19
N SER A 114 39.16 6.80 -44.25
CA SER A 114 38.86 7.23 -42.88
C SER A 114 38.70 8.75 -42.83
N ALA A 115 37.47 9.26 -42.91
CA ALA A 115 37.15 10.65 -42.66
C ALA A 115 36.39 10.78 -41.35
N THR A 116 36.70 11.81 -40.55
CA THR A 116 36.00 12.11 -39.30
C THR A 116 35.22 13.42 -39.44
N SER A 117 33.99 13.45 -38.94
CA SER A 117 33.22 14.68 -38.83
C SER A 117 33.79 15.63 -37.78
N ALA A 118 33.30 16.87 -37.79
CA ALA A 118 33.40 17.74 -36.62
C ALA A 118 32.78 17.06 -35.39
N THR A 119 33.29 17.41 -34.20
CA THR A 119 32.75 16.94 -32.93
C THR A 119 31.47 17.72 -32.58
N PHE A 120 30.46 17.04 -32.07
CA PHE A 120 29.20 17.63 -31.63
C PHE A 120 28.78 17.08 -30.26
N PRO A 121 28.22 17.92 -29.37
CA PRO A 121 27.72 17.46 -28.07
C PRO A 121 26.32 16.84 -28.22
N VAL A 122 26.05 15.81 -27.41
CA VAL A 122 24.69 15.38 -27.10
C VAL A 122 24.57 15.36 -25.58
N LEU A 123 23.82 16.33 -25.05
CA LEU A 123 23.54 16.46 -23.64
C LEU A 123 22.33 15.60 -23.25
N THR A 124 22.33 15.09 -22.02
CA THR A 124 21.19 14.34 -21.47
C THR A 124 20.66 14.99 -20.21
N GLU A 125 19.33 15.04 -20.10
CA GLU A 125 18.63 15.49 -18.90
C GLU A 125 17.52 14.51 -18.49
N PRO A 126 17.05 14.52 -17.23
CA PRO A 126 15.91 13.72 -16.81
C PRO A 126 14.63 14.21 -17.49
N ALA A 127 13.79 13.27 -17.95
CA ALA A 127 12.50 13.60 -18.54
C ALA A 127 11.47 14.03 -17.48
N PRO A 128 10.52 14.92 -17.80
CA PRO A 128 9.26 14.99 -17.07
C PRO A 128 8.61 13.62 -16.94
N SER A 129 7.89 13.36 -15.85
CA SER A 129 7.34 12.03 -15.59
C SER A 129 5.94 12.04 -15.00
N THR A 130 5.18 10.98 -15.28
CA THR A 130 3.81 10.79 -14.82
C THR A 130 3.71 9.56 -13.92
N LEU A 131 3.02 9.72 -12.80
CA LEU A 131 2.76 8.65 -11.84
C LEU A 131 1.25 8.45 -11.68
N ALA A 132 0.77 7.27 -12.06
CA ALA A 132 -0.64 6.91 -11.92
C ALA A 132 -0.83 5.90 -10.79
N LEU A 133 -1.90 6.07 -10.01
CA LEU A 133 -2.34 5.12 -8.99
C LEU A 133 -3.71 4.56 -9.39
N SER A 134 -3.77 3.24 -9.61
CA SER A 134 -4.98 2.50 -9.95
C SER A 134 -5.37 1.56 -8.80
N ALA A 135 -6.63 1.64 -8.37
CA ALA A 135 -7.15 0.83 -7.28
C ALA A 135 -8.68 0.84 -7.21
N ARG A 136 -9.25 -0.13 -6.50
CA ARG A 136 -10.67 -0.08 -6.09
C ARG A 136 -10.88 1.10 -5.13
N ARG A 137 -12.03 1.79 -5.29
CA ARG A 137 -12.45 2.91 -4.44
C ARG A 137 -13.16 2.48 -3.16
N SER A 138 -13.68 1.26 -3.12
CA SER A 138 -14.35 0.69 -1.95
C SER A 138 -13.90 -0.75 -1.70
N VAL A 139 -13.62 -1.07 -0.45
CA VAL A 139 -13.19 -2.40 0.01
C VAL A 139 -13.72 -2.68 1.42
N ARG A 140 -13.98 -3.94 1.74
CA ARG A 140 -14.37 -4.33 3.11
C ARG A 140 -13.17 -4.35 4.04
N SER A 141 -13.41 -4.06 5.31
CA SER A 141 -12.36 -3.97 6.34
C SER A 141 -11.67 -5.29 6.71
N ASP A 142 -12.19 -6.42 6.25
CA ASP A 142 -11.58 -7.74 6.40
C ASP A 142 -10.59 -8.10 5.28
N THR A 143 -10.49 -7.26 4.25
CA THR A 143 -9.68 -7.50 3.06
C THR A 143 -8.37 -6.70 3.05
N THR A 144 -7.55 -7.00 2.05
CA THR A 144 -6.32 -6.25 1.76
C THR A 144 -6.58 -5.40 0.52
N TRP A 145 -6.40 -4.08 0.65
CA TRP A 145 -6.44 -3.17 -0.48
C TRP A 145 -5.14 -3.29 -1.28
N ARG A 146 -5.26 -3.48 -2.59
CA ARG A 146 -4.14 -3.78 -3.50
C ARG A 146 -4.06 -2.76 -4.63
N PRO A 147 -3.58 -1.54 -4.36
CA PRO A 147 -3.39 -0.56 -5.41
C PRO A 147 -2.12 -0.88 -6.21
N VAL A 148 -2.12 -0.51 -7.49
CA VAL A 148 -0.99 -0.63 -8.40
C VAL A 148 -0.63 0.77 -8.89
N ALA A 149 0.65 1.10 -8.85
CA ALA A 149 1.18 2.34 -9.41
C ALA A 149 2.00 2.06 -10.66
N THR A 150 2.00 3.00 -11.60
CA THR A 150 2.83 2.98 -12.82
C THR A 150 3.53 4.32 -12.98
N TRP A 151 4.83 4.28 -13.23
CA TRP A 151 5.68 5.46 -13.40
C TRP A 151 6.36 5.44 -14.77
N THR A 152 6.07 6.45 -15.59
CA THR A 152 6.58 6.58 -16.96
C THR A 152 7.09 7.98 -17.23
N THR A 153 8.11 8.12 -18.08
CA THR A 153 8.55 9.42 -18.61
C THR A 153 7.53 9.99 -19.59
N SER A 154 7.68 11.27 -19.96
CA SER A 154 6.94 11.91 -21.05
C SER A 154 7.13 11.19 -22.39
N ASP A 155 8.26 10.52 -22.58
CA ASP A 155 8.58 9.73 -23.77
C ASP A 155 8.03 8.29 -23.73
N GLY A 156 7.28 7.95 -22.68
CA GLY A 156 6.65 6.63 -22.52
C GLY A 156 7.58 5.53 -22.00
N LEU A 157 8.79 5.86 -21.55
CA LEU A 157 9.71 4.88 -20.98
C LEU A 157 9.34 4.56 -19.52
N PRO A 158 9.41 3.28 -19.10
CA PRO A 158 9.22 2.90 -17.71
C PRO A 158 10.35 3.44 -16.83
N VAL A 159 10.02 4.00 -15.67
CA VAL A 159 11.01 4.59 -14.78
C VAL A 159 11.40 3.60 -13.67
N PRO A 160 12.69 3.21 -13.57
CA PRO A 160 13.19 2.43 -12.44
C PRO A 160 13.32 3.32 -11.20
N GLY A 161 12.79 2.90 -10.06
CA GLY A 161 12.99 3.64 -8.82
C GLY A 161 12.08 3.22 -7.69
N THR A 162 12.12 3.99 -6.60
CA THR A 162 11.34 3.70 -5.39
C THR A 162 10.10 4.58 -5.33
N LEU A 163 8.94 3.94 -5.25
CA LEU A 163 7.64 4.55 -5.07
C LEU A 163 7.22 4.52 -3.59
N LEU A 164 6.70 5.65 -3.12
CA LEU A 164 6.21 5.84 -1.76
C LEU A 164 4.68 5.90 -1.77
N LEU A 165 4.00 4.84 -1.33
CA LEU A 165 2.55 4.90 -1.10
C LEU A 165 2.29 5.69 0.17
N GLN A 166 1.52 6.77 0.05
CA GLN A 166 1.23 7.71 1.12
C GLN A 166 -0.27 7.77 1.43
N GLN A 167 -0.59 7.93 2.71
CA GLN A 167 -1.94 8.20 3.21
C GLN A 167 -1.98 9.60 3.82
N ARG A 168 -3.05 10.34 3.58
CA ARG A 168 -3.25 11.66 4.18
C ARG A 168 -3.50 11.53 5.69
N ALA A 169 -2.77 12.31 6.48
CA ALA A 169 -2.88 12.41 7.93
C ALA A 169 -2.99 13.91 8.31
N GLY A 170 -4.23 14.37 8.54
CA GLY A 170 -4.53 15.80 8.68
C GLY A 170 -4.18 16.57 7.39
N GLN A 171 -3.29 17.56 7.51
CA GLN A 171 -2.77 18.32 6.38
C GLN A 171 -1.50 17.73 5.76
N SER A 172 -0.96 16.64 6.33
CA SER A 172 0.30 16.02 5.89
C SER A 172 0.08 14.68 5.17
N TRP A 173 1.12 14.19 4.50
CA TRP A 173 1.13 12.87 3.87
C TRP A 173 2.15 11.96 4.56
N ARG A 174 1.67 10.83 5.09
CA ARG A 174 2.52 9.83 5.76
C ARG A 174 2.80 8.66 4.81
N THR A 175 4.06 8.29 4.69
CA THR A 175 4.46 7.09 3.92
C THR A 175 4.02 5.83 4.66
N VAL A 176 3.26 4.98 3.98
CA VAL A 176 2.75 3.70 4.52
C VAL A 176 3.57 2.52 4.01
N GLN A 177 3.96 2.52 2.74
CA GLN A 177 4.80 1.48 2.14
C GLN A 177 5.75 2.06 1.11
N ARG A 178 6.91 1.41 0.94
CA ARG A 178 7.87 1.67 -0.13
C ARG A 178 7.96 0.45 -1.03
N ARG A 179 7.97 0.66 -2.35
CA ARG A 179 8.13 -0.41 -3.35
C ARG A 179 9.01 0.06 -4.50
N ARG A 180 9.81 -0.84 -5.06
CA ARG A 180 10.53 -0.56 -6.31
C ARG A 180 9.65 -0.91 -7.50
N THR A 181 9.80 -0.14 -8.57
CA THR A 181 9.18 -0.47 -9.86
C THR A 181 9.82 -1.72 -10.46
N ASP A 182 9.02 -2.47 -11.20
CA ASP A 182 9.47 -3.56 -12.07
C ASP A 182 9.98 -3.03 -13.42
N ALA A 183 10.33 -3.93 -14.34
CA ALA A 183 10.80 -3.59 -15.69
C ALA A 183 9.75 -2.81 -16.52
N ARG A 184 8.48 -2.77 -16.11
CA ARG A 184 7.40 -2.01 -16.75
C ARG A 184 7.12 -0.69 -16.03
N GLY A 185 7.96 -0.29 -15.07
CA GLY A 185 7.73 0.92 -14.29
C GLY A 185 6.57 0.78 -13.29
N ALA A 186 6.12 -0.45 -13.01
CA ALA A 186 4.95 -0.71 -12.17
C ALA A 186 5.34 -1.20 -10.77
N ALA A 187 4.55 -0.86 -9.75
CA ALA A 187 4.70 -1.41 -8.41
C ALA A 187 3.33 -1.73 -7.79
N ALA A 188 3.20 -2.95 -7.25
CA ALA A 188 2.03 -3.38 -6.51
C ALA A 188 2.22 -3.20 -5.00
N PHE A 189 1.19 -2.68 -4.33
CA PHE A 189 1.16 -2.54 -2.88
C PHE A 189 0.10 -3.46 -2.26
N ALA A 190 0.20 -3.68 -0.96
CA ALA A 190 -0.76 -4.49 -0.22
C ALA A 190 -0.95 -3.90 1.18
N VAL A 191 -2.07 -3.21 1.40
CA VAL A 191 -2.36 -2.48 2.63
C VAL A 191 -3.60 -3.06 3.31
N PRO A 192 -3.57 -3.37 4.62
CA PRO A 192 -4.78 -3.72 5.36
C PRO A 192 -5.83 -2.61 5.25
N ALA A 193 -7.04 -2.94 4.83
CA ALA A 193 -8.12 -1.98 4.64
C ALA A 193 -8.75 -1.60 5.99
N VAL A 194 -8.04 -0.85 6.84
CA VAL A 194 -8.56 -0.53 8.18
C VAL A 194 -9.27 0.81 8.26
N GLN A 195 -8.90 1.77 7.42
CA GLN A 195 -9.39 3.14 7.51
C GLN A 195 -9.68 3.72 6.13
N THR A 196 -10.82 4.42 6.03
CA THR A 196 -11.15 5.30 4.92
C THR A 196 -10.14 6.44 4.86
N GLY A 197 -9.76 6.88 3.67
CA GLY A 197 -8.85 8.01 3.54
C GLY A 197 -8.44 8.35 2.11
N ALA A 198 -7.64 9.40 2.00
CA ALA A 198 -7.02 9.84 0.76
C ALA A 198 -5.62 9.24 0.63
N TRP A 199 -5.31 8.73 -0.56
CA TRP A 199 -4.08 8.03 -0.90
C TRP A 199 -3.43 8.63 -2.13
N ARG A 200 -2.10 8.62 -2.18
CA ARG A 200 -1.32 8.97 -3.37
C ARG A 200 -0.02 8.17 -3.40
N VAL A 201 0.67 8.19 -4.52
CA VAL A 201 2.06 7.72 -4.60
C VAL A 201 2.96 8.91 -4.92
N ALA A 202 4.17 8.89 -4.36
CA ALA A 202 5.21 9.88 -4.63
C ALA A 202 6.50 9.19 -5.07
N ALA A 203 7.25 9.84 -5.95
CA ALA A 203 8.55 9.41 -6.41
C ALA A 203 9.54 10.59 -6.34
N ALA A 204 10.72 10.34 -5.79
CA ALA A 204 11.83 11.28 -5.84
C ALA A 204 12.44 11.29 -7.26
N PRO A 205 13.13 12.37 -7.69
CA PRO A 205 13.84 12.36 -8.96
C PRO A 205 14.89 11.24 -9.01
N VAL A 206 15.03 10.65 -10.18
CA VAL A 206 16.05 9.65 -10.54
C VAL A 206 16.80 10.16 -11.78
N PRO A 207 17.94 9.57 -12.14
CA PRO A 207 18.73 10.09 -13.26
C PRO A 207 17.96 10.16 -14.59
N GLU A 208 16.99 9.27 -14.81
CA GLU A 208 16.17 9.18 -16.02
C GLU A 208 14.94 10.12 -15.99
N ALA A 209 14.48 10.53 -14.81
CA ALA A 209 13.17 11.16 -14.66
C ALA A 209 13.07 12.12 -13.47
N LEU A 210 12.39 13.25 -13.69
CA LEU A 210 12.04 14.19 -12.62
C LEU A 210 11.09 13.53 -11.60
N GLY A 211 11.17 13.97 -10.35
CA GLY A 211 10.29 13.52 -9.28
C GLY A 211 8.85 13.98 -9.51
N THR A 212 7.88 13.20 -9.04
CA THR A 212 6.46 13.47 -9.30
C THR A 212 5.57 12.85 -8.22
N VAL A 213 4.31 13.27 -8.18
CA VAL A 213 3.26 12.71 -7.31
C VAL A 213 2.03 12.38 -8.12
N SER A 214 1.35 11.29 -7.74
CA SER A 214 0.09 10.92 -8.39
C SER A 214 -1.05 11.84 -7.96
N ALA A 215 -2.12 11.86 -8.77
CA ALA A 215 -3.41 12.35 -8.31
C ALA A 215 -3.86 11.61 -7.03
N THR A 216 -4.64 12.31 -6.19
CA THR A 216 -5.19 11.73 -4.97
C THR A 216 -6.33 10.76 -5.29
N ARG A 217 -6.34 9.61 -4.61
CA ARG A 217 -7.38 8.58 -4.68
C ARG A 217 -8.05 8.41 -3.32
N ALA A 218 -9.37 8.55 -3.29
CA ALA A 218 -10.15 8.22 -2.11
C ALA A 218 -10.36 6.70 -2.03
N LEU A 219 -10.18 6.14 -0.84
CA LEU A 219 -10.54 4.79 -0.46
C LEU A 219 -11.61 4.84 0.62
N THR A 220 -12.77 4.26 0.35
CA THR A 220 -13.80 3.99 1.34
C THR A 220 -13.62 2.58 1.87
N VAL A 221 -13.45 2.44 3.18
CA VAL A 221 -13.46 1.12 3.83
C VAL A 221 -14.83 0.90 4.44
N THR A 222 -15.48 -0.19 4.06
CA THR A 222 -16.78 -0.59 4.60
C THR A 222 -16.63 -1.60 5.75
N PRO A 223 -17.61 -1.63 6.69
CA PRO A 223 -17.66 -2.64 7.73
C PRO A 223 -17.59 -4.05 7.14
N ALA A 224 -16.89 -4.96 7.82
CA ALA A 224 -16.84 -6.36 7.41
C ALA A 224 -18.09 -7.12 7.86
N TYR A 225 -18.73 -6.62 8.92
CA TYR A 225 -19.90 -7.21 9.54
C TYR A 225 -21.02 -6.17 9.59
N ALA A 226 -22.23 -6.57 9.20
CA ALA A 226 -23.41 -5.73 9.35
C ALA A 226 -23.89 -5.82 10.79
N VAL A 227 -23.82 -4.71 11.52
CA VAL A 227 -24.45 -4.59 12.83
C VAL A 227 -25.83 -4.00 12.61
N VAL A 228 -26.85 -4.60 13.22
CA VAL A 228 -28.20 -4.03 13.22
C VAL A 228 -28.12 -2.66 13.90
N PRO A 229 -28.63 -1.58 13.29
CA PRO A 229 -28.61 -0.27 13.92
C PRO A 229 -29.26 -0.32 15.30
N GLU A 230 -28.64 0.36 16.26
CA GLU A 230 -29.20 0.45 17.60
C GLU A 230 -30.49 1.27 17.59
N PRO A 231 -31.50 0.88 18.38
CA PRO A 231 -32.65 1.75 18.60
C PRO A 231 -32.17 3.05 19.28
N PRO A 232 -32.76 4.21 18.95
CA PRO A 232 -32.45 5.44 19.66
C PRO A 232 -32.80 5.28 21.14
N VAL A 233 -31.86 5.65 22.01
CA VAL A 233 -32.06 5.65 23.46
C VAL A 233 -32.33 7.08 23.96
N PRO A 234 -33.21 7.27 24.96
CA PRO A 234 -33.61 8.61 25.41
C PRO A 234 -32.60 9.26 26.37
N TYR A 235 -31.46 8.62 26.62
CA TYR A 235 -30.43 9.12 27.53
C TYR A 235 -29.11 9.37 26.79
N ARG A 236 -28.31 10.29 27.34
CA ARG A 236 -26.98 10.56 26.82
C ARG A 236 -26.01 9.49 27.32
N ALA A 237 -25.64 8.55 26.46
CA ALA A 237 -24.59 7.58 26.76
C ALA A 237 -23.24 8.31 26.99
N VAL A 238 -22.46 7.83 27.96
CA VAL A 238 -21.08 8.27 28.12
C VAL A 238 -20.28 7.72 26.94
N ALA A 239 -19.34 8.52 26.42
CA ALA A 239 -18.52 8.10 25.30
C ALA A 239 -17.66 6.90 25.69
N ALA A 240 -17.76 5.82 24.92
CA ALA A 240 -16.94 4.63 25.11
C ALA A 240 -15.46 4.92 24.80
N VAL A 241 -14.56 4.21 25.49
CA VAL A 241 -13.13 4.19 25.16
C VAL A 241 -12.92 3.24 23.98
N VAL A 242 -13.21 3.70 22.76
CA VAL A 242 -13.11 2.85 21.57
C VAL A 242 -11.64 2.62 21.19
N GLN A 243 -11.21 1.36 21.20
CA GLN A 243 -9.85 0.99 20.84
C GLN A 243 -9.59 1.16 19.34
N PRO A 244 -8.32 1.30 18.89
CA PRO A 244 -7.99 1.42 17.48
C PRO A 244 -8.46 0.22 16.64
N ARG A 245 -8.73 0.47 15.35
CA ARG A 245 -9.09 -0.59 14.40
C ARG A 245 -7.94 -1.59 14.24
N ALA A 246 -8.29 -2.87 14.23
CA ALA A 246 -7.35 -3.97 14.11
C ALA A 246 -6.84 -4.13 12.66
N THR A 247 -5.53 -4.30 12.50
CA THR A 247 -4.87 -4.56 11.21
C THR A 247 -4.74 -6.04 10.88
N THR A 248 -4.85 -6.91 11.88
CA THR A 248 -4.79 -8.37 11.76
C THR A 248 -6.17 -8.97 11.52
N ARG A 249 -6.20 -10.23 11.07
CA ARG A 249 -7.44 -10.96 10.77
C ARG A 249 -7.84 -11.89 11.90
N GLY A 250 -9.13 -12.23 11.95
CA GLY A 250 -9.71 -13.12 12.94
C GLY A 250 -9.61 -12.54 14.36
N LEU A 251 -9.83 -13.39 15.36
CA LEU A 251 -9.73 -13.02 16.77
C LEU A 251 -8.31 -12.55 17.16
N ASP A 252 -7.26 -13.13 16.57
CA ASP A 252 -5.85 -12.79 16.85
C ASP A 252 -5.52 -12.62 18.35
N LEU A 253 -6.03 -13.53 19.19
CA LEU A 253 -5.87 -13.48 20.63
C LEU A 253 -4.43 -13.82 21.03
N ARG A 254 -3.73 -12.81 21.57
CA ARG A 254 -2.38 -12.90 22.12
C ARG A 254 -2.47 -12.89 23.64
N VAL A 255 -1.69 -13.76 24.27
CA VAL A 255 -1.60 -13.88 25.72
C VAL A 255 -0.16 -13.66 26.11
N SER A 256 0.09 -12.84 27.12
CA SER A 256 1.41 -12.67 27.73
C SER A 256 1.31 -12.60 29.25
N ALA A 257 2.46 -12.68 29.92
CA ALA A 257 2.57 -12.10 31.25
C ALA A 257 2.18 -10.62 31.19
N VAL A 258 1.66 -10.07 32.30
CA VAL A 258 1.32 -8.63 32.37
C VAL A 258 2.63 -7.84 32.20
N PRO A 259 2.80 -7.02 31.15
CA PRO A 259 4.02 -6.23 30.92
C PRO A 259 4.26 -5.17 32.00
N ASP A 260 5.49 -4.69 32.18
CA ASP A 260 5.82 -3.72 33.25
C ASP A 260 5.04 -2.41 33.11
N ALA A 261 4.95 -1.87 31.90
CA ALA A 261 4.19 -0.65 31.64
C ALA A 261 2.70 -0.82 32.02
N VAL A 262 2.09 -1.94 31.63
CA VAL A 262 0.70 -2.26 31.97
C VAL A 262 0.54 -2.45 33.47
N TRP A 263 1.46 -3.16 34.11
CA TRP A 263 1.43 -3.35 35.56
C TRP A 263 1.54 -2.04 36.32
N GLY A 264 2.40 -1.12 35.88
CA GLY A 264 2.51 0.22 36.44
C GLY A 264 1.20 1.03 36.36
N GLU A 265 0.42 0.85 35.29
CA GLU A 265 -0.91 1.46 35.15
C GLU A 265 -1.97 0.77 36.04
N MET A 266 -1.85 -0.54 36.28
CA MET A 266 -2.77 -1.30 37.13
C MET A 266 -2.59 -1.01 38.63
N VAL A 267 -1.35 -0.82 39.09
CA VAL A 267 -1.04 -0.58 40.50
C VAL A 267 -1.60 0.77 40.96
N GLY A 268 -2.43 0.75 42.00
CA GLY A 268 -3.17 1.92 42.47
C GLY A 268 -4.50 2.15 41.76
N ALA A 269 -4.87 1.28 40.81
CA ALA A 269 -6.17 1.26 40.14
C ALA A 269 -6.82 -0.13 40.30
N THR A 270 -6.66 -1.01 39.31
CA THR A 270 -7.22 -2.37 39.32
C THR A 270 -6.49 -3.33 40.25
N TRP A 271 -5.29 -2.99 40.72
CA TRP A 271 -4.52 -3.77 41.68
C TRP A 271 -3.95 -2.89 42.80
N HIS A 272 -3.97 -3.38 44.03
CA HIS A 272 -3.36 -2.75 45.20
C HIS A 272 -2.97 -3.81 46.25
N GLN A 273 -2.26 -3.39 47.31
CA GLN A 273 -1.94 -4.28 48.42
C GLN A 273 -3.24 -4.82 49.06
N GLY A 274 -3.31 -6.13 49.28
CA GLY A 274 -4.52 -6.81 49.76
C GLY A 274 -5.41 -7.40 48.66
N CYS A 275 -4.98 -7.32 47.40
CA CYS A 275 -5.59 -8.07 46.31
C CYS A 275 -5.24 -9.56 46.37
N PRO A 276 -6.22 -10.44 46.08
CA PRO A 276 -6.04 -11.89 46.27
C PRO A 276 -5.20 -12.55 45.17
N VAL A 277 -4.97 -11.86 44.05
CA VAL A 277 -4.17 -12.36 42.93
C VAL A 277 -3.06 -11.36 42.63
N GLY A 278 -1.81 -11.80 42.79
CA GLY A 278 -0.63 -11.03 42.39
C GLY A 278 -0.40 -11.08 40.88
N ARG A 279 0.54 -10.25 40.39
CA ARG A 279 0.88 -10.13 38.97
C ARG A 279 1.13 -11.47 38.27
N SER A 280 1.86 -12.38 38.92
CA SER A 280 2.19 -13.71 38.37
C SER A 280 0.95 -14.59 38.13
N GLY A 281 -0.12 -14.36 38.89
CA GLY A 281 -1.40 -15.03 38.75
C GLY A 281 -2.28 -14.48 37.63
N LEU A 282 -1.93 -13.33 37.04
CA LEU A 282 -2.69 -12.67 35.97
C LEU A 282 -2.03 -12.82 34.61
N ARG A 283 -2.83 -12.74 33.55
CA ARG A 283 -2.38 -12.68 32.15
C ARG A 283 -3.02 -11.51 31.45
N TYR A 284 -2.23 -10.86 30.61
CA TYR A 284 -2.66 -9.79 29.74
C TYR A 284 -3.01 -10.38 28.38
N LEU A 285 -4.22 -10.09 27.92
CA LEU A 285 -4.79 -10.57 26.68
C LEU A 285 -5.01 -9.37 25.77
N THR A 286 -4.62 -9.51 24.51
CA THR A 286 -5.08 -8.61 23.45
C THR A 286 -5.77 -9.41 22.36
N LEU A 287 -6.90 -8.92 21.88
CA LEU A 287 -7.71 -9.64 20.90
C LEU A 287 -8.50 -8.68 20.04
N ASN A 288 -8.88 -9.14 18.86
CA ASN A 288 -9.76 -8.41 17.98
C ASN A 288 -11.22 -8.68 18.37
N TYR A 289 -12.07 -7.67 18.27
CA TYR A 289 -13.52 -7.79 18.43
C TYR A 289 -14.25 -6.97 17.35
N TYR A 290 -15.51 -7.28 17.07
CA TYR A 290 -16.34 -6.45 16.19
C TYR A 290 -17.00 -5.34 17.01
N GLY A 291 -16.77 -4.08 16.60
CA GLY A 291 -17.43 -2.92 17.19
C GLY A 291 -18.87 -2.78 16.71
N PHE A 292 -19.63 -1.88 17.34
CA PHE A 292 -20.97 -1.48 16.86
C PHE A 292 -20.94 -0.75 15.52
N ASP A 293 -19.77 -0.26 15.09
CA ASP A 293 -19.55 0.27 13.74
C ASP A 293 -19.33 -0.84 12.69
N GLY A 294 -19.32 -2.11 13.10
CA GLY A 294 -19.09 -3.29 12.26
C GLY A 294 -17.64 -3.46 11.78
N PHE A 295 -16.72 -2.63 12.28
CA PHE A 295 -15.29 -2.78 12.05
C PHE A 295 -14.67 -3.65 13.14
N ARG A 296 -13.45 -4.15 12.87
CA ARG A 296 -12.67 -4.87 13.88
C ARG A 296 -11.82 -3.89 14.66
N HIS A 297 -11.85 -3.99 15.97
CA HIS A 297 -11.06 -3.21 16.92
C HIS A 297 -10.14 -4.11 17.71
N ARG A 298 -9.09 -3.55 18.31
CA ARG A 298 -8.12 -4.29 19.13
C ARG A 298 -8.31 -3.98 20.61
N GLY A 299 -8.98 -4.88 21.33
CA GLY A 299 -9.25 -4.77 22.76
C GLY A 299 -8.18 -5.39 23.65
N GLU A 300 -8.32 -5.12 24.95
CA GLU A 300 -7.43 -5.53 26.03
C GLU A 300 -8.23 -6.14 27.18
N LEU A 301 -7.73 -7.22 27.77
CA LEU A 301 -8.34 -7.86 28.94
C LEU A 301 -7.25 -8.37 29.87
N VAL A 302 -7.50 -8.33 31.18
CA VAL A 302 -6.65 -8.99 32.18
C VAL A 302 -7.50 -10.04 32.90
N VAL A 303 -7.02 -11.27 32.97
CA VAL A 303 -7.72 -12.39 33.62
C VAL A 303 -6.74 -13.25 34.40
N ALA A 304 -7.24 -14.10 35.29
CA ALA A 304 -6.43 -15.09 35.98
C ALA A 304 -5.87 -16.13 35.00
N THR A 305 -4.63 -16.56 35.27
CA THR A 305 -3.91 -17.54 34.46
C THR A 305 -4.72 -18.81 34.25
N ARG A 306 -5.45 -19.25 35.28
CA ARG A 306 -6.25 -20.49 35.26
C ARG A 306 -7.45 -20.45 34.32
N VAL A 307 -7.95 -19.27 33.93
CA VAL A 307 -9.13 -19.15 33.06
C VAL A 307 -8.81 -18.80 31.60
N VAL A 308 -7.54 -18.55 31.26
CA VAL A 308 -7.12 -18.12 29.92
C VAL A 308 -7.62 -19.06 28.81
N GLY A 309 -7.58 -20.38 29.07
CA GLY A 309 -8.05 -21.38 28.12
C GLY A 309 -9.54 -21.27 27.83
N GLN A 310 -10.37 -21.09 28.87
CA GLN A 310 -11.81 -20.85 28.73
C GLN A 310 -12.08 -19.54 27.99
N VAL A 311 -11.44 -18.45 28.41
CA VAL A 311 -11.62 -17.11 27.82
C VAL A 311 -11.28 -17.11 26.34
N ARG A 312 -10.21 -17.80 25.92
CA ARG A 312 -9.89 -17.97 24.50
C ARG A 312 -11.03 -18.59 23.71
N ARG A 313 -11.64 -19.68 24.23
CA ARG A 313 -12.74 -20.38 23.56
C ARG A 313 -14.02 -19.56 23.56
N ILE A 314 -14.33 -18.86 24.65
CA ILE A 314 -15.45 -17.90 24.74
C ILE A 314 -15.33 -16.84 23.66
N PHE A 315 -14.22 -16.09 23.63
CA PHE A 315 -14.07 -14.99 22.66
C PHE A 315 -13.94 -15.47 21.22
N THR A 316 -13.46 -16.71 20.99
CA THR A 316 -13.51 -17.32 19.65
C THR A 316 -14.96 -17.54 19.21
N ALA A 317 -15.82 -18.07 20.10
CA ALA A 317 -17.23 -18.26 19.80
C ALA A 317 -17.97 -16.93 19.61
N LEU A 318 -17.71 -15.92 20.46
CA LEU A 318 -18.31 -14.58 20.32
C LEU A 318 -17.90 -13.91 19.01
N TYR A 319 -16.61 -13.98 18.67
CA TYR A 319 -16.09 -13.41 17.42
C TYR A 319 -16.70 -14.11 16.20
N ALA A 320 -16.79 -15.44 16.22
CA ALA A 320 -17.42 -16.20 15.14
C ALA A 320 -18.92 -15.91 14.99
N ALA A 321 -19.61 -15.64 16.10
CA ALA A 321 -21.01 -15.24 16.12
C ALA A 321 -21.24 -13.77 15.71
N GLY A 322 -20.18 -12.98 15.51
CA GLY A 322 -20.29 -11.56 15.20
C GLY A 322 -20.93 -10.74 16.32
N TYR A 323 -20.79 -11.18 17.58
CA TYR A 323 -21.32 -10.44 18.73
C TYR A 323 -20.63 -9.07 18.85
N PRO A 324 -21.38 -7.95 18.75
CA PRO A 324 -20.78 -6.63 18.84
C PRO A 324 -20.38 -6.30 20.28
N ILE A 325 -19.20 -5.72 20.44
CA ILE A 325 -18.68 -5.21 21.72
C ILE A 325 -18.43 -3.71 21.56
N ARG A 326 -18.91 -2.87 22.48
CA ARG A 326 -18.74 -1.41 22.35
C ARG A 326 -17.33 -0.98 22.70
N SER A 327 -16.83 -1.45 23.83
CA SER A 327 -15.46 -1.24 24.29
C SER A 327 -14.94 -2.50 24.97
N LEU A 328 -13.64 -2.76 24.83
CA LEU A 328 -12.93 -3.82 25.55
C LEU A 328 -11.63 -3.21 26.08
N ALA A 329 -11.78 -2.31 27.05
CA ALA A 329 -10.70 -1.61 27.74
C ALA A 329 -10.42 -2.28 29.08
N ARG A 330 -9.16 -2.23 29.52
CA ARG A 330 -8.84 -2.57 30.90
C ARG A 330 -9.43 -1.56 31.86
N GLU A 331 -9.84 -2.02 33.03
CA GLU A 331 -10.50 -1.18 34.03
C GLU A 331 -9.62 -0.05 34.59
N ASP A 332 -8.29 -0.21 34.56
CA ASP A 332 -7.36 0.83 35.03
C ASP A 332 -7.47 2.14 34.25
N ARG A 333 -8.06 2.12 33.05
CA ARG A 333 -8.29 3.31 32.21
C ARG A 333 -9.37 4.25 32.75
N PHE A 334 -10.18 3.81 33.72
CA PHE A 334 -11.27 4.60 34.30
C PHE A 334 -10.90 5.27 35.62
N GLY A 335 -9.66 5.09 36.11
CA GLY A 335 -9.15 5.73 37.32
C GLY A 335 -9.58 5.02 38.61
N TRP A 336 -9.13 5.52 39.76
CA TRP A 336 -9.41 4.95 41.07
C TRP A 336 -10.71 5.48 41.69
N ASN A 337 -11.53 4.58 42.21
CA ASN A 337 -12.71 4.90 42.99
C ASN A 337 -12.52 4.54 44.47
N ARG A 338 -12.65 5.54 45.35
CA ARG A 338 -12.44 5.37 46.79
C ARG A 338 -13.48 4.47 47.46
N SER A 339 -14.72 4.53 47.01
CA SER A 339 -15.82 3.74 47.59
C SER A 339 -15.68 2.27 47.21
N LEU A 340 -15.31 1.97 45.97
CA LEU A 340 -15.08 0.59 45.51
C LEU A 340 -13.73 0.02 45.94
N ARG A 341 -12.80 0.89 46.37
CA ARG A 341 -11.40 0.55 46.66
C ARG A 341 -10.74 -0.21 45.51
N GLY A 342 -10.93 0.28 44.29
CA GLY A 342 -10.41 -0.30 43.06
C GLY A 342 -10.61 0.65 41.89
N ALA A 343 -10.48 0.15 40.67
CA ALA A 343 -10.77 0.97 39.50
C ALA A 343 -12.28 1.31 39.41
N ASP A 344 -12.59 2.48 38.83
CA ASP A 344 -13.94 3.06 38.77
C ASP A 344 -14.87 2.30 37.83
N ASP A 345 -15.49 1.28 38.40
CA ASP A 345 -16.46 0.41 37.74
C ASP A 345 -17.72 1.17 37.30
N TYR A 346 -18.12 2.24 38.02
CA TYR A 346 -19.26 3.05 37.62
C TYR A 346 -18.98 3.80 36.31
N ALA A 347 -17.78 4.39 36.20
CA ALA A 347 -17.34 5.07 34.99
C ALA A 347 -17.18 4.10 33.81
N SER A 348 -16.63 2.91 34.06
CA SER A 348 -16.50 1.85 33.07
C SER A 348 -17.84 1.33 32.58
N MET A 349 -18.77 1.05 33.51
CA MET A 349 -20.11 0.61 33.15
C MET A 349 -20.84 1.67 32.32
N ALA A 350 -20.76 2.95 32.71
CA ALA A 350 -21.40 4.04 31.98
C ALA A 350 -20.87 4.20 30.55
N ALA A 351 -19.61 3.84 30.31
CA ALA A 351 -18.95 3.84 29.01
C ALA A 351 -19.23 2.57 28.16
N ASP A 352 -20.14 1.70 28.62
CA ASP A 352 -20.50 0.41 28.00
C ASP A 352 -19.29 -0.51 27.77
N ASN A 353 -18.37 -0.50 28.72
CA ASN A 353 -17.14 -1.27 28.60
C ASN A 353 -17.36 -2.74 28.96
N SER A 354 -16.80 -3.64 28.15
CA SER A 354 -16.63 -5.03 28.53
C SER A 354 -15.30 -5.18 29.27
N SER A 355 -15.28 -5.91 30.39
CA SER A 355 -14.13 -5.88 31.30
C SER A 355 -13.87 -7.22 31.99
N GLY A 356 -12.75 -7.28 32.72
CA GLY A 356 -12.25 -8.48 33.38
C GLY A 356 -11.71 -8.14 34.76
N PHE A 357 -10.44 -8.44 35.05
CA PHE A 357 -9.85 -8.21 36.37
C PHE A 357 -9.99 -6.75 36.86
N ASN A 358 -10.60 -6.60 38.03
CA ASN A 358 -10.65 -5.38 38.82
C ASN A 358 -10.72 -5.79 40.31
N CYS A 359 -9.63 -5.59 41.04
CA CYS A 359 -9.60 -5.83 42.48
C CYS A 359 -10.35 -4.72 43.21
N ARG A 360 -11.62 -4.98 43.49
CA ARG A 360 -12.55 -4.02 44.09
C ARG A 360 -13.63 -4.70 44.93
N GLN A 361 -14.37 -3.88 45.65
CA GLN A 361 -15.63 -4.24 46.27
C GLN A 361 -16.77 -4.31 45.22
N VAL A 362 -17.86 -4.98 45.55
CA VAL A 362 -19.05 -5.09 44.67
C VAL A 362 -19.78 -3.75 44.60
N VAL A 363 -20.24 -3.36 43.41
CA VAL A 363 -21.03 -2.14 43.20
C VAL A 363 -22.34 -2.25 43.96
N GLY A 364 -22.66 -1.23 44.77
CA GLY A 364 -23.86 -1.21 45.59
C GLY A 364 -23.86 -2.20 46.76
N GLN A 365 -22.78 -2.96 46.97
CA GLN A 365 -22.59 -3.89 48.09
C GLN A 365 -21.11 -3.90 48.53
N GLU A 366 -20.63 -2.75 48.99
CA GLU A 366 -19.20 -2.51 49.22
C GLU A 366 -18.60 -3.39 50.35
N SER A 367 -19.43 -4.09 51.14
CA SER A 367 -18.94 -5.07 52.13
C SER A 367 -18.42 -6.37 51.51
N ARG A 368 -18.75 -6.67 50.24
CA ARG A 368 -18.35 -7.91 49.55
C ARG A 368 -17.25 -7.63 48.52
N ARG A 369 -16.32 -8.57 48.38
CA ARG A 369 -15.28 -8.53 47.34
C ARG A 369 -15.84 -9.09 46.03
N SER A 370 -15.64 -8.37 44.93
CA SER A 370 -16.14 -8.79 43.61
C SER A 370 -15.38 -10.01 43.07
N PRO A 371 -16.05 -10.95 42.35
CA PRO A 371 -15.40 -12.00 41.57
C PRO A 371 -14.33 -11.50 40.59
N HIS A 372 -14.49 -10.27 40.08
CA HIS A 372 -13.50 -9.59 39.24
C HIS A 372 -12.14 -9.45 39.95
N SER A 373 -12.12 -9.40 41.29
CA SER A 373 -10.90 -9.33 42.09
C SER A 373 -10.03 -10.57 41.97
N TYR A 374 -10.60 -11.70 41.52
CA TYR A 374 -9.89 -12.95 41.32
C TYR A 374 -9.53 -13.19 39.86
N GLY A 375 -9.90 -12.29 38.95
CA GLY A 375 -9.65 -12.42 37.50
C GLY A 375 -10.43 -13.57 36.85
N ILE A 376 -11.55 -13.96 37.43
CA ILE A 376 -12.38 -15.11 36.99
C ILE A 376 -13.79 -14.71 36.57
N ALA A 377 -14.00 -13.40 36.36
CA ALA A 377 -15.26 -12.83 35.94
C ALA A 377 -15.05 -11.92 34.73
N ILE A 378 -16.10 -11.77 33.93
CA ILE A 378 -16.15 -10.92 32.74
C ILE A 378 -17.52 -10.27 32.68
N ASP A 379 -17.53 -8.96 32.48
CA ASP A 379 -18.72 -8.18 32.14
C ASP A 379 -18.71 -7.86 30.64
N LEU A 380 -19.89 -7.89 30.02
CA LEU A 380 -20.04 -7.60 28.58
C LEU A 380 -21.09 -6.52 28.32
N ASN A 381 -20.67 -5.43 27.67
CA ASN A 381 -21.52 -4.32 27.23
C ASN A 381 -22.53 -3.93 28.32
N THR A 382 -21.98 -3.39 29.41
CA THR A 382 -22.64 -3.08 30.68
C THR A 382 -23.88 -2.19 30.54
N LEU A 383 -23.92 -1.30 29.54
CA LEU A 383 -25.08 -0.47 29.24
C LEU A 383 -26.20 -1.30 28.62
N GLU A 384 -25.86 -2.21 27.71
CA GLU A 384 -26.79 -3.10 26.99
C GLU A 384 -27.31 -4.25 27.88
N ASN A 385 -26.57 -4.53 28.96
CA ASN A 385 -26.79 -5.62 29.89
C ASN A 385 -26.65 -5.15 31.34
N PRO A 386 -27.54 -4.27 31.85
CA PRO A 386 -27.36 -3.65 33.14
C PRO A 386 -27.44 -4.65 34.30
N ASP A 387 -26.80 -4.31 35.41
CA ASP A 387 -27.05 -4.94 36.72
C ASP A 387 -28.26 -4.27 37.39
N VAL A 388 -29.21 -5.10 37.83
CA VAL A 388 -30.47 -4.65 38.45
C VAL A 388 -30.60 -5.18 39.87
N ALA A 389 -29.91 -4.53 40.80
CA ALA A 389 -29.97 -4.84 42.22
C ALA A 389 -31.18 -4.19 42.94
N ARG A 390 -31.31 -4.45 44.24
CA ARG A 390 -32.38 -3.89 45.09
C ARG A 390 -32.27 -2.38 45.28
N ASN A 391 -31.05 -1.85 45.33
CA ASN A 391 -30.73 -0.46 45.66
C ASN A 391 -30.42 0.40 44.43
N GLY A 392 -30.49 -0.15 43.22
CA GLY A 392 -30.20 0.60 42.02
C GLY A 392 -30.14 -0.25 40.77
N THR A 393 -29.99 0.43 39.64
CA THR A 393 -29.71 -0.21 38.35
C THR A 393 -28.53 0.50 37.73
N TRP A 394 -27.50 -0.26 37.34
CA TRP A 394 -26.26 0.29 36.80
C TRP A 394 -25.96 -0.28 35.41
N PRO A 395 -25.37 0.53 34.52
CA PRO A 395 -25.19 1.98 34.64
C PRO A 395 -26.50 2.76 34.42
N HIS A 396 -27.53 2.13 33.83
CA HIS A 396 -28.78 2.79 33.48
C HIS A 396 -29.95 1.80 33.35
N ALA A 397 -31.17 2.23 33.72
CA ALA A 397 -32.33 1.34 33.78
C ALA A 397 -33.01 1.04 32.43
N TRP A 398 -32.60 1.68 31.33
CA TRP A 398 -33.30 1.57 30.05
C TRP A 398 -33.41 0.13 29.53
N PHE A 399 -32.30 -0.62 29.57
CA PHE A 399 -32.23 -2.01 29.13
C PHE A 399 -32.49 -3.04 30.26
N ALA A 400 -32.93 -2.56 31.44
CA ALA A 400 -33.42 -3.44 32.50
C ALA A 400 -34.77 -4.08 32.11
N ASP A 401 -35.58 -3.34 31.33
CA ASP A 401 -36.69 -3.90 30.58
C ASP A 401 -36.16 -4.67 29.36
N ARG A 402 -36.09 -6.00 29.48
CA ARG A 402 -35.52 -6.89 28.45
C ARG A 402 -36.38 -7.03 27.19
N THR A 403 -37.53 -6.35 27.10
CA THR A 403 -38.28 -6.19 25.84
C THR A 403 -37.61 -5.17 24.91
N ARG A 404 -36.89 -4.18 25.47
CA ARG A 404 -36.07 -3.23 24.73
C ARG A 404 -34.75 -3.91 24.44
N ARG A 405 -34.54 -4.34 23.20
CA ARG A 405 -33.34 -5.10 22.83
C ARG A 405 -32.37 -4.26 22.02
N SER A 406 -31.10 -4.47 22.34
CA SER A 406 -29.94 -4.05 21.56
C SER A 406 -29.38 -5.26 20.81
N PRO A 407 -28.65 -5.06 19.70
CA PRO A 407 -27.88 -6.12 19.05
C PRO A 407 -26.92 -6.87 19.98
N ALA A 408 -26.50 -6.24 21.08
CA ALA A 408 -25.63 -6.82 22.11
C ALA A 408 -26.36 -7.34 23.35
N SER A 409 -27.70 -7.29 23.40
CA SER A 409 -28.44 -7.82 24.54
C SER A 409 -28.19 -9.32 24.70
N ILE A 410 -27.74 -9.71 25.89
CA ILE A 410 -27.55 -11.09 26.29
C ILE A 410 -28.91 -11.69 26.62
N VAL A 411 -29.24 -12.78 25.94
CA VAL A 411 -30.53 -13.45 26.07
C VAL A 411 -30.35 -14.91 26.47
N PRO A 412 -31.29 -15.47 27.24
CA PRO A 412 -31.28 -16.88 27.60
C PRO A 412 -31.12 -17.77 26.36
N GLY A 413 -30.22 -18.76 26.45
CA GLY A 413 -29.92 -19.67 25.34
C GLY A 413 -29.25 -19.03 24.13
N GLY A 414 -28.94 -17.72 24.14
CA GLY A 414 -28.26 -17.02 23.05
C GLY A 414 -26.78 -17.38 22.88
N ALA A 415 -26.14 -16.85 21.84
CA ALA A 415 -24.75 -17.17 21.51
C ALA A 415 -23.77 -16.88 22.66
N VAL A 416 -23.96 -15.77 23.36
CA VAL A 416 -23.12 -15.38 24.51
C VAL A 416 -23.26 -16.41 25.64
N VAL A 417 -24.49 -16.66 26.11
CA VAL A 417 -24.76 -17.61 27.19
C VAL A 417 -24.23 -19.00 26.87
N ARG A 418 -24.42 -19.49 25.63
CA ARG A 418 -23.88 -20.79 25.20
C ARG A 418 -22.35 -20.80 25.20
N ALA A 419 -21.70 -19.72 24.76
CA ALA A 419 -20.23 -19.63 24.73
C ALA A 419 -19.63 -19.73 26.14
N PHE A 420 -20.21 -19.01 27.11
CA PHE A 420 -19.78 -19.05 28.52
C PHE A 420 -20.13 -20.37 29.20
N ALA A 421 -21.38 -20.82 29.09
CA ALA A 421 -21.85 -22.07 29.72
C ALA A 421 -21.07 -23.30 29.22
N GLY A 422 -20.71 -23.33 27.92
CA GLY A 422 -19.87 -24.38 27.35
C GLY A 422 -18.44 -24.43 27.92
N GLN A 423 -18.02 -23.41 28.68
CA GLN A 423 -16.76 -23.37 29.41
C GLN A 423 -16.91 -23.46 30.93
N GLY A 424 -18.11 -23.77 31.43
CA GLY A 424 -18.41 -23.87 32.86
C GLY A 424 -18.58 -22.55 33.59
N TRP A 425 -18.84 -21.45 32.86
CA TRP A 425 -19.16 -20.15 33.45
C TRP A 425 -20.67 -20.01 33.63
N HIS A 426 -21.08 -19.34 34.70
CA HIS A 426 -22.48 -19.05 35.02
C HIS A 426 -22.81 -17.62 34.63
N TRP A 427 -24.03 -17.39 34.18
CA TRP A 427 -24.55 -16.06 33.87
C TRP A 427 -25.31 -15.49 35.07
N GLY A 428 -25.06 -14.23 35.43
CA GLY A 428 -25.65 -13.53 36.57
C GLY A 428 -27.17 -13.26 36.47
N ALA A 429 -27.84 -13.64 35.38
CA ALA A 429 -29.26 -13.33 35.15
C ALA A 429 -30.21 -13.79 36.26
N SER A 430 -29.91 -14.87 36.99
CA SER A 430 -30.71 -15.30 38.15
C SER A 430 -30.77 -14.24 39.26
N PHE A 431 -29.77 -13.37 39.34
CA PHE A 431 -29.69 -12.23 40.25
C PHE A 431 -30.00 -10.90 39.55
N ARG A 432 -30.44 -10.95 38.28
CA ARG A 432 -30.67 -9.80 37.39
C ARG A 432 -29.41 -8.95 37.14
N ASP A 433 -28.24 -9.58 37.26
CA ASP A 433 -26.97 -9.04 36.81
C ASP A 433 -26.71 -9.53 35.38
N TYR A 434 -27.16 -8.78 34.37
CA TYR A 434 -27.19 -9.27 32.99
C TYR A 434 -25.83 -9.19 32.28
N GLN A 435 -24.92 -8.34 32.75
CA GLN A 435 -23.57 -8.16 32.20
C GLN A 435 -22.64 -9.30 32.61
N HIS A 436 -22.86 -9.86 33.79
CA HIS A 436 -21.85 -10.61 34.52
C HIS A 436 -21.82 -12.11 34.24
N PHE A 437 -20.59 -12.63 34.07
CA PHE A 437 -20.30 -14.05 34.05
C PHE A 437 -19.10 -14.38 34.93
N ASP A 438 -19.18 -15.48 35.68
CA ASP A 438 -18.06 -15.98 36.48
C ASP A 438 -18.06 -17.51 36.62
N ILE A 439 -17.01 -18.07 37.21
CA ILE A 439 -16.87 -19.52 37.46
C ILE A 439 -17.19 -19.95 38.90
N THR A 440 -17.58 -19.02 39.77
CA THR A 440 -18.05 -19.34 41.12
C THR A 440 -19.46 -19.91 41.03
N ARG A 441 -19.74 -20.97 41.80
CA ARG A 441 -21.11 -21.44 42.03
C ARG A 441 -21.64 -20.75 43.27
N GLY A 442 -22.80 -20.11 43.18
CA GLY A 442 -23.49 -19.51 44.32
C GLY A 442 -22.89 -18.17 44.76
N HIS A 443 -23.53 -17.07 44.36
CA HIS A 443 -23.49 -15.82 45.14
C HIS A 443 -24.45 -15.99 46.31
N ASP A 444 -24.07 -16.83 47.27
CA ASP A 444 -24.64 -16.78 48.62
C ASP A 444 -23.92 -15.65 49.40
#